data_AF-A0A432H6N9-F1
#
_entry.id   AF-A0A432H6N9-F1
#
_cell.length_a   1.000
_cell.length_b   1.000
_cell.length_c   1.000
_cell.angle_alpha   90.00
_cell.angle_beta   90.00
_cell.angle_gamma   90.00
#
_symmetry.space_group_name_H-M   'P 1'
#
loop_
_entity.id
_entity.type
_entity.pdbx_description
1 polymer ?
#
loop_
_entity_poly.entity_id
_entity_poly.type
_entity_poly.pdbx_seq_one_letter_code
_entity_poly.pdbx_strand_id
1 'polypeptide(L)'
;MPHLAEIQKKYKDQVTVLAISDEDLETVTGFMAKDSIIEGKSWAEAMAFIVATDPDKSVKNEVFKAAGRRGIPSSFIIGKDGMIEWIGHPSRMDEPLAAVLDGTWDRASARKKYDDDQALQREMNKIRSALSTAARANDEKAVMEIFDEAATRFPDNLSLKMHKWSLLLTRFHNYDAAYAVGRELVENNFDDSMLLNTIAWSIADTEGLEVRDLDLAMKAAAQANNLTGSEDAAILDTLARVYFEKGDLESALKWQKLAVKFADAGANGESIREVLEKYQKMADRRRKGTV
;
A
#
# COMPACT_ATOMS: atom_id res chain seq x y z
N MET A 1 14.82 8.74 15.73
CA MET A 1 14.81 7.43 15.05
C MET A 1 15.16 6.34 16.06
N PRO A 2 14.18 5.80 16.80
CA PRO A 2 14.44 4.87 17.91
C PRO A 2 15.23 3.62 17.49
N HIS A 3 14.87 3.03 16.34
CA HIS A 3 15.53 1.85 15.79
C HIS A 3 17.04 2.03 15.59
N LEU A 4 17.49 3.18 15.07
CA LEU A 4 18.92 3.44 14.87
C LEU A 4 19.69 3.65 16.18
N ALA A 5 19.04 4.24 17.19
CA ALA A 5 19.61 4.37 18.53
C ALA A 5 19.81 3.00 19.19
N GLU A 6 18.87 2.08 18.98
CA GLU A 6 18.99 0.69 19.43
C GLU A 6 20.12 -0.06 18.74
N ILE A 7 20.28 0.11 17.41
CA ILE A 7 21.41 -0.44 16.66
C ILE A 7 22.74 0.09 17.24
N GLN A 8 22.86 1.42 17.43
CA GLN A 8 24.06 2.03 18.01
C GLN A 8 24.37 1.46 19.40
N LYS A 9 23.35 1.29 20.25
CA LYS A 9 23.52 0.73 21.60
C LYS A 9 23.94 -0.74 21.57
N LYS A 10 23.29 -1.54 20.72
CA LYS A 10 23.50 -3.00 20.61
C LYS A 10 24.88 -3.33 20.07
N TYR A 11 25.32 -2.61 19.04
CA TYR A 11 26.57 -2.90 18.33
C TYR A 11 27.66 -1.85 18.58
N LYS A 12 27.63 -1.11 19.70
CA LYS A 12 28.52 0.03 19.98
C LYS A 12 30.02 -0.23 19.79
N ASP A 13 30.47 -1.47 20.00
CA ASP A 13 31.89 -1.87 19.91
C ASP A 13 32.27 -2.35 18.49
N GLN A 14 31.30 -2.44 17.58
CA GLN A 14 31.44 -2.98 16.22
C GLN A 14 30.93 -2.04 15.13
N VAL A 15 29.98 -1.16 15.46
CA VAL A 15 29.25 -0.30 14.53
C VAL A 15 29.13 1.12 15.11
N THR A 16 29.40 2.10 14.26
CA THR A 16 29.08 3.50 14.51
C THR A 16 27.93 3.91 13.60
N VAL A 17 26.86 4.41 14.20
CA VAL A 17 25.71 4.96 13.48
C VAL A 17 25.94 6.46 13.30
N LEU A 18 25.81 6.91 12.05
CA LEU A 18 25.96 8.30 11.65
C LEU A 18 24.72 8.73 10.86
N ALA A 19 24.07 9.81 11.29
CA ALA A 19 23.13 10.54 10.44
C ALA A 19 23.81 11.76 9.85
N ILE A 20 23.50 12.09 8.60
CA ILE A 20 24.12 13.18 7.86
C ILE A 20 23.01 14.10 7.38
N SER A 21 23.05 15.37 7.79
CA SER A 21 22.15 16.43 7.32
C SER A 21 22.87 17.34 6.34
N ASP A 22 22.20 17.80 5.28
CA ASP A 22 22.74 18.84 4.38
C ASP A 22 22.45 20.27 4.86
N GLU A 23 21.96 20.40 6.10
CA GLU A 23 21.81 21.66 6.83
C GLU A 23 23.13 22.09 7.48
N ASP A 24 23.24 23.38 7.80
CA ASP A 24 24.38 23.93 8.50
C ASP A 24 24.42 23.50 9.99
N LEU A 25 25.59 23.69 10.62
CA LEU A 25 25.83 23.26 11.99
C LEU A 25 24.92 23.96 13.01
N GLU A 26 24.58 25.24 12.80
CA GLU A 26 23.73 25.99 13.72
C GLU A 26 22.30 25.44 13.68
N THR A 27 21.78 25.19 12.48
CA THR A 27 20.47 24.57 12.28
C THR A 27 20.38 23.20 12.95
N VAL A 28 21.38 22.32 12.72
CA VAL A 28 21.39 20.98 13.32
C VAL A 28 21.52 21.05 14.84
N THR A 29 22.45 21.86 15.36
CA THR A 29 22.65 21.98 16.82
C THR A 29 21.39 22.53 17.50
N GLY A 30 20.76 23.54 16.89
CA GLY A 30 19.50 24.11 17.37
C GLY A 30 18.35 23.12 17.36
N PHE A 31 18.27 22.23 16.35
CA PHE A 31 17.30 21.14 16.34
C PHE A 31 17.56 20.11 17.45
N MET A 32 18.83 19.70 17.63
CA MET A 32 19.22 18.67 18.59
C MET A 32 18.95 19.06 20.05
N ALA A 33 18.96 20.36 20.36
CA ALA A 33 18.66 20.89 21.69
C ALA A 33 17.15 20.96 22.02
N LYS A 34 16.26 20.84 21.02
CA LYS A 34 14.81 20.89 21.25
C LYS A 34 14.30 19.62 21.90
N ASP A 35 13.19 19.74 22.62
CA ASP A 35 12.44 18.60 23.14
C ASP A 35 12.04 17.66 21.99
N SER A 36 12.27 16.38 22.22
CA SER A 36 11.86 15.33 21.31
C SER A 36 10.43 14.88 21.60
N ILE A 37 9.95 13.96 20.77
CA ILE A 37 8.69 13.25 21.02
C ILE A 37 8.76 12.29 22.21
N ILE A 38 9.95 12.02 22.76
CA ILE A 38 10.15 11.21 23.95
C ILE A 38 10.14 12.15 25.15
N GLU A 39 9.17 11.95 26.04
CA GLU A 39 8.99 12.79 27.23
C GLU A 39 10.27 12.91 28.05
N GLY A 40 10.62 14.14 28.41
CA GLY A 40 11.81 14.45 29.21
C GLY A 40 13.14 14.26 28.49
N LYS A 41 13.15 14.15 27.15
CA LYS A 41 14.38 14.03 26.36
C LYS A 41 14.43 15.03 25.22
N SER A 42 15.58 15.65 25.06
CA SER A 42 15.97 16.38 23.84
C SER A 42 16.15 15.42 22.66
N TRP A 43 16.18 15.95 21.43
CA TRP A 43 16.53 15.16 20.24
C TRP A 43 17.94 14.55 20.33
N ALA A 44 18.89 15.25 20.96
CA ALA A 44 20.22 14.73 21.24
C ALA A 44 20.18 13.45 22.08
N GLU A 45 19.42 13.46 23.17
CA GLU A 45 19.27 12.29 24.06
C GLU A 45 18.43 11.18 23.43
N ALA A 46 17.45 11.53 22.59
CA ALA A 46 16.59 10.57 21.91
C ALA A 46 17.28 9.85 20.75
N MET A 47 18.15 10.53 19.99
CA MET A 47 18.90 9.92 18.90
C MET A 47 20.07 9.09 19.43
N ALA A 48 20.83 9.59 20.41
CA ALA A 48 21.93 8.85 21.05
C ALA A 48 22.95 8.22 20.07
N PHE A 49 23.10 8.80 18.88
CA PHE A 49 24.13 8.51 17.88
C PHE A 49 24.58 9.82 17.21
N ILE A 50 25.66 9.78 16.43
CA ILE A 50 26.28 10.98 15.88
C ILE A 50 25.41 11.56 14.76
N VAL A 51 25.19 12.87 14.80
CA VAL A 51 24.60 13.64 13.71
C VAL A 51 25.66 14.60 13.16
N ALA A 52 26.05 14.40 11.90
CA ALA A 52 27.00 15.22 11.18
C ALA A 52 26.31 16.13 10.16
N THR A 53 27.00 17.19 9.77
CA THR A 53 26.57 18.11 8.72
C THR A 53 27.40 17.92 7.46
N ASP A 54 26.74 18.03 6.30
CA ASP A 54 27.30 17.94 4.94
C ASP A 54 27.02 19.27 4.21
N PRO A 55 27.60 20.39 4.68
CA PRO A 55 27.26 21.73 4.16
C PRO A 55 27.68 21.93 2.70
N ASP A 56 28.73 21.24 2.24
CA ASP A 56 29.16 21.26 0.83
C ASP A 56 28.41 20.25 -0.06
N LYS A 57 27.56 19.42 0.55
CA LYS A 57 26.73 18.40 -0.12
C LYS A 57 27.56 17.32 -0.80
N SER A 58 28.82 17.13 -0.41
CA SER A 58 29.70 16.12 -0.97
C SER A 58 29.13 14.72 -0.74
N VAL A 59 28.69 14.39 0.49
CA VAL A 59 28.07 13.08 0.79
C VAL A 59 26.76 12.93 0.02
N LYS A 60 25.93 13.99 -0.02
CA LYS A 60 24.66 13.99 -0.76
C LYS A 60 24.86 13.73 -2.25
N ASN A 61 25.91 14.27 -2.86
CA ASN A 61 26.14 14.15 -4.30
C ASN A 61 26.95 12.89 -4.67
N GLU A 62 28.08 12.67 -4.00
CA GLU A 62 29.06 11.65 -4.37
C GLU A 62 28.74 10.27 -3.79
N VAL A 63 27.94 10.20 -2.72
CA VAL A 63 27.51 8.92 -2.12
C VAL A 63 26.02 8.69 -2.39
N PHE A 64 25.16 9.57 -1.90
CA PHE A 64 23.71 9.34 -1.94
C PHE A 64 23.15 9.34 -3.37
N LYS A 65 23.38 10.40 -4.15
CA LYS A 65 22.90 10.48 -5.54
C LYS A 65 23.65 9.50 -6.45
N ALA A 66 24.97 9.33 -6.27
CA ALA A 66 25.77 8.40 -7.05
C ALA A 66 25.29 6.94 -6.89
N ALA A 67 24.83 6.59 -5.69
CA ALA A 67 24.16 5.33 -5.41
C ALA A 67 22.74 5.23 -6.01
N GLY A 68 22.26 6.23 -6.74
CA GLY A 68 20.91 6.25 -7.32
C GLY A 68 19.79 6.61 -6.34
N ARG A 69 20.11 7.03 -5.11
CA ARG A 69 19.09 7.42 -4.14
C ARG A 69 18.52 8.81 -4.47
N ARG A 70 17.20 8.94 -4.30
CA ARG A 70 16.44 10.16 -4.61
C ARG A 70 15.54 10.65 -3.48
N GLY A 71 15.42 9.88 -2.39
CA GLY A 71 14.50 10.20 -1.30
C GLY A 71 14.96 9.62 0.04
N ILE A 72 14.49 10.23 1.11
CA ILE A 72 14.67 9.79 2.49
C ILE A 72 13.42 9.05 2.98
N PRO A 73 13.54 8.12 3.95
CA PRO A 73 14.79 7.68 4.57
C PRO A 73 15.60 6.71 3.68
N SER A 74 16.92 6.78 3.79
CA SER A 74 17.87 5.85 3.18
C SER A 74 19.04 5.64 4.12
N SER A 75 19.51 4.40 4.22
CA SER A 75 20.64 4.01 5.05
C SER A 75 21.63 3.20 4.21
N PHE A 76 22.90 3.31 4.59
CA PHE A 76 24.02 2.63 3.97
C PHE A 76 24.73 1.84 5.04
N ILE A 77 25.12 0.60 4.73
CA ILE A 77 26.09 -0.14 5.54
C ILE A 77 27.43 0.00 4.83
N ILE A 78 28.42 0.54 5.54
CA ILE A 78 29.80 0.66 5.07
C ILE A 78 30.62 -0.43 5.75
N GLY A 79 31.24 -1.28 4.94
CA GLY A 79 32.07 -2.39 5.39
C GLY A 79 33.41 -1.93 5.97
N LYS A 80 34.14 -2.87 6.58
CA LYS A 80 35.45 -2.60 7.19
C LYS A 80 36.52 -2.17 6.18
N ASP A 81 36.32 -2.46 4.90
CA ASP A 81 37.17 -2.04 3.78
C ASP A 81 36.73 -0.69 3.17
N GLY A 82 35.76 0.01 3.80
CA GLY A 82 35.25 1.30 3.35
C GLY A 82 34.27 1.22 2.18
N MET A 83 33.92 0.02 1.73
CA MET A 83 32.99 -0.17 0.61
C MET A 83 31.54 -0.26 1.09
N ILE A 84 30.60 0.10 0.22
CA ILE A 84 29.17 -0.06 0.51
C ILE A 84 28.80 -1.55 0.44
N GLU A 85 28.28 -2.06 1.55
CA GLU A 85 27.76 -3.43 1.65
C GLU A 85 26.28 -3.50 1.29
N TRP A 86 25.51 -2.49 1.69
CA TRP A 86 24.07 -2.48 1.53
C TRP A 86 23.50 -1.07 1.48
N ILE A 87 22.39 -0.90 0.77
CA ILE A 87 21.65 0.35 0.64
C ILE A 87 20.15 0.06 0.75
N GLY A 88 19.44 0.74 1.64
CA GLY A 88 18.01 0.51 1.78
C GLY A 88 17.30 1.39 2.79
N HIS A 89 16.07 1.00 3.14
CA HIS A 89 15.27 1.67 4.16
C HIS A 89 15.73 1.22 5.56
N PRO A 90 15.92 2.11 6.54
CA PRO A 90 16.48 1.76 7.87
C PRO A 90 15.76 0.58 8.54
N SER A 91 14.44 0.48 8.41
CA SER A 91 13.67 -0.65 9.00
C SER A 91 14.03 -2.04 8.45
N ARG A 92 14.79 -2.14 7.35
CA ARG A 92 15.24 -3.40 6.75
C ARG A 92 16.75 -3.63 6.92
N MET A 93 17.40 -2.85 7.79
CA MET A 93 18.85 -2.87 7.97
C MET A 93 19.34 -4.02 8.84
N ASP A 94 18.51 -4.55 9.75
CA ASP A 94 18.96 -5.47 10.80
C ASP A 94 19.58 -6.76 10.27
N GLU A 95 18.92 -7.42 9.31
CA GLU A 95 19.41 -8.67 8.70
C GLU A 95 20.69 -8.44 7.87
N PRO A 96 20.75 -7.48 6.93
CA PRO A 96 22.00 -7.13 6.24
C PRO A 96 23.14 -6.78 7.19
N LEU A 97 22.88 -6.00 8.25
CA LEU A 97 23.91 -5.63 9.22
C LEU A 97 24.44 -6.84 9.98
N ALA A 98 23.56 -7.74 10.43
CA ALA A 98 23.98 -8.97 11.10
C ALA A 98 24.87 -9.83 10.20
N ALA A 99 24.47 -10.01 8.92
CA ALA A 99 25.25 -10.77 7.94
C ALA A 99 26.62 -10.13 7.62
N VAL A 100 26.72 -8.81 7.63
CA VAL A 100 28.01 -8.11 7.48
C VAL A 100 28.90 -8.34 8.70
N LEU A 101 28.32 -8.32 9.90
CA LEU A 101 29.07 -8.51 11.15
C LEU A 101 29.55 -9.95 11.34
N ASP A 102 28.75 -10.94 10.95
CA ASP A 102 29.11 -12.37 11.06
C ASP A 102 29.95 -12.89 9.87
N GLY A 103 30.12 -12.08 8.82
CA GLY A 103 30.93 -12.39 7.66
C GLY A 103 30.25 -13.28 6.61
N THR A 104 28.93 -13.47 6.69
CA THR A 104 28.15 -14.23 5.71
C THR A 104 27.61 -13.38 4.56
N TRP A 105 27.79 -12.05 4.63
CA TRP A 105 27.31 -11.12 3.60
C TRP A 105 27.99 -11.32 2.24
N ASP A 106 27.19 -11.50 1.21
CA ASP A 106 27.63 -11.48 -0.19
C ASP A 106 27.34 -10.12 -0.83
N ARG A 107 28.37 -9.26 -0.83
CA ARG A 107 28.32 -7.92 -1.44
C ARG A 107 27.98 -7.98 -2.93
N ALA A 108 28.46 -8.97 -3.67
CA ALA A 108 28.26 -9.05 -5.12
C ALA A 108 26.79 -9.35 -5.43
N SER A 109 26.20 -10.31 -4.70
CA SER A 109 24.77 -10.60 -4.80
C SER A 109 23.90 -9.42 -4.35
N ALA A 110 24.26 -8.74 -3.27
CA ALA A 110 23.56 -7.56 -2.78
C ALA A 110 23.57 -6.41 -3.79
N ARG A 111 24.73 -6.16 -4.42
CA ARG A 111 24.86 -5.15 -5.48
C ARG A 111 23.98 -5.50 -6.67
N LYS A 112 24.04 -6.74 -7.17
CA LYS A 112 23.21 -7.17 -8.29
C LYS A 112 21.72 -6.97 -7.98
N LYS A 113 21.27 -7.40 -6.80
CA LYS A 113 19.89 -7.19 -6.35
C LYS A 113 19.52 -5.72 -6.33
N TYR A 114 20.38 -4.86 -5.79
CA TYR A 114 20.14 -3.42 -5.75
C TYR A 114 20.01 -2.82 -7.17
N ASP A 115 20.90 -3.21 -8.08
CA ASP A 115 20.88 -2.71 -9.46
C ASP A 115 19.61 -3.17 -10.21
N ASP A 116 19.20 -4.42 -10.03
CA ASP A 116 17.96 -4.98 -10.58
C ASP A 116 16.73 -4.26 -10.01
N ASP A 117 16.66 -4.06 -8.68
CA ASP A 117 15.58 -3.34 -8.01
C ASP A 117 15.51 -1.87 -8.46
N GLN A 118 16.66 -1.20 -8.65
CA GLN A 118 16.73 0.16 -9.18
C GLN A 118 16.26 0.23 -10.65
N ALA A 119 16.64 -0.74 -11.47
CA ALA A 119 16.18 -0.81 -12.85
C ALA A 119 14.66 -0.98 -12.92
N LEU A 120 14.12 -1.92 -12.15
CA LEU A 120 12.68 -2.15 -12.05
C LEU A 120 11.94 -0.89 -11.57
N GLN A 121 12.44 -0.23 -10.52
CA GLN A 121 11.82 1.00 -9.99
C GLN A 121 11.84 2.12 -11.02
N ARG A 122 12.91 2.27 -11.81
CA ARG A 122 12.98 3.28 -12.88
C ARG A 122 11.93 3.02 -13.95
N GLU A 123 11.77 1.77 -14.38
CA GLU A 123 10.74 1.41 -15.37
C GLU A 123 9.32 1.63 -14.81
N MET A 124 9.05 1.21 -13.58
CA MET A 124 7.77 1.47 -12.91
C MET A 124 7.47 2.96 -12.77
N ASN A 125 8.48 3.77 -12.46
CA ASN A 125 8.33 5.23 -12.37
C ASN A 125 8.00 5.86 -13.73
N LYS A 126 8.62 5.38 -14.82
CA LYS A 126 8.28 5.82 -16.18
C LYS A 126 6.83 5.48 -16.51
N ILE A 127 6.40 4.25 -16.25
CA ILE A 127 5.01 3.81 -16.48
C ILE A 127 4.05 4.68 -15.67
N ARG A 128 4.28 4.86 -14.36
CA ARG A 128 3.44 5.70 -13.50
C ARG A 128 3.37 7.15 -13.99
N SER A 129 4.49 7.71 -14.43
CA SER A 129 4.54 9.07 -14.99
C SER A 129 3.75 9.18 -16.28
N ALA A 130 3.92 8.23 -17.21
CA ALA A 130 3.19 8.20 -18.47
C ALA A 130 1.67 8.04 -18.24
N LEU A 131 1.28 7.09 -17.39
CA LEU A 131 -0.12 6.88 -16.98
C LEU A 131 -0.70 8.13 -16.36
N SER A 132 0.01 8.78 -15.43
CA SER A 132 -0.48 10.02 -14.81
C SER A 132 -0.70 11.13 -15.83
N THR A 133 0.16 11.27 -16.84
CA THR A 133 0.01 12.28 -17.89
C THR A 133 -1.18 11.96 -18.80
N ALA A 134 -1.26 10.73 -19.32
CA ALA A 134 -2.33 10.30 -20.21
C ALA A 134 -3.70 10.32 -19.51
N ALA A 135 -3.78 9.84 -18.27
CA ALA A 135 -5.00 9.89 -17.48
C ALA A 135 -5.47 11.33 -17.27
N ARG A 136 -4.58 12.26 -16.89
CA ARG A 136 -4.94 13.69 -16.72
C ARG A 136 -5.45 14.33 -18.03
N ALA A 137 -4.91 13.93 -19.17
CA ALA A 137 -5.38 14.34 -20.49
C ALA A 137 -6.71 13.68 -20.91
N ASN A 138 -7.22 12.74 -20.11
CA ASN A 138 -8.38 11.89 -20.42
C ASN A 138 -8.22 11.09 -21.73
N ASP A 139 -6.98 10.72 -22.05
CA ASP A 139 -6.65 9.94 -23.24
C ASP A 139 -6.70 8.44 -22.91
N GLU A 140 -7.89 7.86 -23.02
CA GLU A 140 -8.11 6.44 -22.74
C GLU A 140 -7.21 5.54 -23.59
N LYS A 141 -7.07 5.85 -24.89
CA LYS A 141 -6.28 5.05 -25.83
C LYS A 141 -4.82 5.00 -25.38
N ALA A 142 -4.21 6.15 -25.08
CA ALA A 142 -2.84 6.20 -24.60
C ALA A 142 -2.68 5.45 -23.26
N VAL A 143 -3.65 5.56 -22.34
CA VAL A 143 -3.61 4.80 -21.09
C VAL A 143 -3.63 3.29 -21.34
N MET A 144 -4.48 2.80 -22.25
CA MET A 144 -4.55 1.36 -22.56
C MET A 144 -3.27 0.87 -23.23
N GLU A 145 -2.71 1.62 -24.18
CA GLU A 145 -1.43 1.28 -24.82
C GLU A 145 -0.30 1.15 -23.79
N ILE A 146 -0.23 2.06 -22.81
CA ILE A 146 0.77 1.99 -21.73
C ILE A 146 0.57 0.74 -20.87
N PHE A 147 -0.68 0.38 -20.53
CA PHE A 147 -0.94 -0.83 -19.75
C PHE A 147 -0.61 -2.10 -20.53
N ASP A 148 -0.89 -2.15 -21.83
CA ASP A 148 -0.63 -3.33 -22.65
C ASP A 148 0.88 -3.55 -22.85
N GLU A 149 1.65 -2.46 -23.04
CA GLU A 149 3.12 -2.54 -23.02
C GLU A 149 3.62 -3.00 -21.64
N ALA A 150 3.09 -2.44 -20.56
CA ALA A 150 3.47 -2.82 -19.21
C ALA A 150 3.13 -4.28 -18.90
N ALA A 151 2.00 -4.80 -19.37
CA ALA A 151 1.58 -6.19 -19.20
C ALA A 151 2.51 -7.18 -19.94
N THR A 152 3.13 -6.78 -21.05
CA THR A 152 4.13 -7.59 -21.74
C THR A 152 5.38 -7.79 -20.90
N ARG A 153 5.76 -6.79 -20.10
CA ARG A 153 6.96 -6.81 -19.25
C ARG A 153 6.69 -7.35 -17.85
N PHE A 154 5.48 -7.12 -17.34
CA PHE A 154 5.07 -7.40 -15.97
C PHE A 154 3.71 -8.12 -15.93
N PRO A 155 3.60 -9.31 -16.57
CA PRO A 155 2.32 -10.00 -16.77
C PRO A 155 1.60 -10.35 -15.47
N ASP A 156 2.33 -10.56 -14.38
CA ASP A 156 1.77 -10.95 -13.08
C ASP A 156 1.62 -9.78 -12.10
N ASN A 157 1.87 -8.54 -12.55
CA ASN A 157 1.75 -7.39 -11.67
C ASN A 157 0.29 -7.02 -11.41
N LEU A 158 -0.26 -7.56 -10.32
CA LEU A 158 -1.63 -7.35 -9.87
C LEU A 158 -1.96 -5.86 -9.68
N SER A 159 -1.02 -5.06 -9.18
CA SER A 159 -1.23 -3.62 -8.98
C SER A 159 -1.52 -2.89 -10.30
N LEU A 160 -0.80 -3.24 -11.39
CA LEU A 160 -1.07 -2.68 -12.71
C LEU A 160 -2.43 -3.12 -13.26
N LYS A 161 -2.80 -4.40 -13.10
CA LYS A 161 -4.11 -4.90 -13.53
C LYS A 161 -5.26 -4.23 -12.78
N MET A 162 -5.15 -4.10 -11.45
CA MET A 162 -6.13 -3.38 -10.63
C MET A 162 -6.23 -1.90 -11.00
N HIS A 163 -5.11 -1.25 -11.30
CA HIS A 163 -5.12 0.15 -11.73
C HIS A 163 -5.79 0.33 -13.10
N LYS A 164 -5.50 -0.56 -14.06
CA LYS A 164 -6.18 -0.60 -15.37
C LYS A 164 -7.69 -0.73 -15.20
N TRP A 165 -8.11 -1.72 -14.41
CA TRP A 165 -9.51 -1.98 -14.11
C TRP A 165 -10.21 -0.77 -13.48
N SER A 166 -9.61 -0.17 -12.47
CA SER A 166 -10.19 0.99 -11.77
C SER A 166 -10.37 2.20 -12.69
N LEU A 167 -9.40 2.51 -13.56
CA LEU A 167 -9.51 3.62 -14.51
C LEU A 167 -10.60 3.38 -15.56
N LEU A 168 -10.69 2.15 -16.09
CA LEU A 168 -11.76 1.77 -17.02
C LEU A 168 -13.14 1.91 -16.37
N LEU A 169 -13.28 1.43 -15.13
CA LEU A 169 -14.55 1.41 -14.41
C LEU A 169 -15.03 2.82 -14.02
N THR A 170 -14.12 3.68 -13.56
CA THR A 170 -14.50 4.94 -12.87
C THR A 170 -14.19 6.21 -13.66
N ARG A 171 -13.10 6.24 -14.44
CA ARG A 171 -12.67 7.45 -15.14
C ARG A 171 -13.16 7.49 -16.58
N PHE A 172 -13.00 6.37 -17.28
CA PHE A 172 -13.35 6.26 -18.69
C PHE A 172 -14.76 5.72 -18.92
N HIS A 173 -15.37 5.13 -17.88
CA HIS A 173 -16.70 4.50 -17.96
C HIS A 173 -16.79 3.47 -19.09
N ASN A 174 -15.65 2.84 -19.43
CA ASN A 174 -15.59 1.75 -20.41
C ASN A 174 -15.88 0.43 -19.69
N TYR A 175 -17.17 0.22 -19.44
CA TYR A 175 -17.66 -0.89 -18.62
C TYR A 175 -17.38 -2.27 -19.22
N ASP A 176 -17.48 -2.41 -20.54
CA ASP A 176 -17.21 -3.70 -21.20
C ASP A 176 -15.76 -4.15 -20.97
N ALA A 177 -14.81 -3.24 -21.18
CA ALA A 177 -13.40 -3.51 -20.93
C ALA A 177 -13.11 -3.67 -19.43
N ALA A 178 -13.73 -2.83 -18.57
CA ALA A 178 -13.59 -2.95 -17.12
C ALA A 178 -14.03 -4.33 -16.64
N TYR A 179 -15.21 -4.81 -17.03
CA TYR A 179 -15.72 -6.10 -16.56
C TYR A 179 -15.01 -7.30 -17.19
N ALA A 180 -14.41 -7.16 -18.38
CA ALA A 180 -13.50 -8.16 -18.90
C ALA A 180 -12.27 -8.34 -17.98
N VAL A 181 -11.59 -7.23 -17.63
CA VAL A 181 -10.45 -7.27 -16.71
C VAL A 181 -10.88 -7.72 -15.30
N GLY A 182 -12.04 -7.26 -14.83
CA GLY A 182 -12.59 -7.65 -13.52
C GLY A 182 -12.85 -9.15 -13.39
N ARG A 183 -13.37 -9.79 -14.45
CA ARG A 183 -13.54 -11.25 -14.48
C ARG A 183 -12.21 -11.99 -14.39
N GLU A 184 -11.21 -11.58 -15.16
CA GLU A 184 -9.87 -12.17 -15.08
C GLU A 184 -9.25 -12.01 -13.69
N LEU A 185 -9.43 -10.85 -13.06
CA LEU A 185 -8.94 -10.59 -11.69
C LEU A 185 -9.61 -11.52 -10.68
N VAL A 186 -10.94 -11.69 -10.76
CA VAL A 186 -11.68 -12.59 -9.86
C VAL A 186 -11.29 -14.05 -10.08
N GLU A 187 -11.12 -14.48 -11.32
CA GLU A 187 -10.82 -15.87 -11.66
C GLU A 187 -9.40 -16.29 -11.29
N ASN A 188 -8.43 -15.40 -11.51
CA ASN A 188 -7.02 -15.71 -11.24
C ASN A 188 -6.62 -15.55 -9.76
N ASN A 189 -7.50 -15.01 -8.91
CA ASN A 189 -7.22 -14.73 -7.50
C ASN A 189 -8.39 -15.20 -6.63
N PHE A 190 -8.98 -16.35 -6.97
CA PHE A 190 -10.18 -16.87 -6.32
C PHE A 190 -9.94 -17.37 -4.87
N ASP A 191 -8.70 -17.33 -4.42
CA ASP A 191 -8.21 -17.64 -3.08
C ASP A 191 -7.87 -16.39 -2.23
N ASP A 192 -7.95 -15.19 -2.79
CA ASP A 192 -7.70 -13.93 -2.08
C ASP A 192 -9.04 -13.26 -1.68
N SER A 193 -9.47 -13.49 -0.44
CA SER A 193 -10.73 -12.95 0.08
C SER A 193 -10.77 -11.41 0.07
N MET A 194 -9.65 -10.74 0.32
CA MET A 194 -9.58 -9.28 0.43
C MET A 194 -9.63 -8.61 -0.94
N LEU A 195 -8.94 -9.17 -1.93
CA LEU A 195 -9.02 -8.70 -3.31
C LEU A 195 -10.44 -8.91 -3.87
N LEU A 196 -11.02 -10.10 -3.69
CA LEU A 196 -12.38 -10.40 -4.12
C LEU A 196 -13.40 -9.45 -3.50
N ASN A 197 -13.26 -9.18 -2.19
CA ASN A 197 -14.09 -8.20 -1.50
C ASN A 197 -13.93 -6.79 -2.07
N THR A 198 -12.70 -6.36 -2.34
CA THR A 198 -12.41 -5.04 -2.93
C THR A 198 -13.11 -4.89 -4.29
N ILE A 199 -13.06 -5.92 -5.13
CA ILE A 199 -13.71 -5.91 -6.44
C ILE A 199 -15.23 -5.86 -6.28
N ALA A 200 -15.81 -6.72 -5.44
CA ALA A 200 -17.24 -6.76 -5.21
C ALA A 200 -17.79 -5.43 -4.66
N TRP A 201 -17.13 -4.87 -3.64
CA TRP A 201 -17.50 -3.60 -3.04
C TRP A 201 -17.44 -2.46 -4.05
N SER A 202 -16.37 -2.37 -4.84
CA SER A 202 -16.25 -1.32 -5.86
C SER A 202 -17.39 -1.40 -6.89
N ILE A 203 -17.76 -2.60 -7.35
CA ILE A 203 -18.85 -2.77 -8.31
C ILE A 203 -20.22 -2.48 -7.70
N ALA A 204 -20.43 -2.76 -6.41
CA ALA A 204 -21.72 -2.60 -5.76
C ALA A 204 -21.96 -1.19 -5.20
N ASP A 205 -20.92 -0.49 -4.76
CA ASP A 205 -21.05 0.71 -3.91
C ASP A 205 -20.39 1.97 -4.50
N THR A 206 -19.58 1.87 -5.56
CA THR A 206 -18.98 3.07 -6.18
C THR A 206 -20.05 3.99 -6.72
N GLU A 207 -20.04 5.25 -6.29
CA GLU A 207 -20.97 6.29 -6.74
C GLU A 207 -20.73 6.63 -8.22
N GLY A 208 -21.81 6.90 -8.96
CA GLY A 208 -21.73 7.30 -10.37
C GLY A 208 -21.46 6.16 -11.36
N LEU A 209 -21.44 4.89 -10.94
CA LEU A 209 -21.44 3.78 -11.88
C LEU A 209 -22.80 3.63 -12.55
N GLU A 210 -22.83 3.75 -13.88
CA GLU A 210 -24.04 3.60 -14.69
C GLU A 210 -24.37 2.13 -14.98
N VAL A 211 -23.34 1.29 -15.10
CA VAL A 211 -23.46 -0.14 -15.37
C VAL A 211 -22.78 -0.91 -14.25
N ARG A 212 -23.52 -1.78 -13.55
CA ARG A 212 -23.01 -2.67 -12.49
C ARG A 212 -23.13 -4.14 -12.92
N ASP A 213 -22.01 -4.84 -13.01
CA ASP A 213 -22.00 -6.30 -13.16
C ASP A 213 -22.22 -6.97 -11.79
N LEU A 214 -23.48 -6.97 -11.33
CA LEU A 214 -23.85 -7.51 -10.02
C LEU A 214 -23.71 -9.03 -9.93
N ASP A 215 -23.57 -9.74 -11.06
CA ASP A 215 -23.28 -11.17 -11.07
C ASP A 215 -21.80 -11.42 -10.78
N LEU A 216 -20.90 -10.64 -11.38
CA LEU A 216 -19.49 -10.65 -11.02
C LEU A 216 -19.28 -10.24 -9.56
N ALA A 217 -19.93 -9.16 -9.11
CA ALA A 217 -19.86 -8.72 -7.72
C ALA A 217 -20.34 -9.81 -6.74
N MET A 218 -21.43 -10.52 -7.08
CA MET A 218 -21.93 -11.62 -6.29
C MET A 218 -20.96 -12.80 -6.25
N LYS A 219 -20.39 -13.19 -7.40
CA LYS A 219 -19.38 -14.26 -7.49
C LYS A 219 -18.19 -13.96 -6.57
N ALA A 220 -17.68 -12.73 -6.62
CA ALA A 220 -16.56 -12.30 -5.80
C ALA A 220 -16.90 -12.21 -4.30
N ALA A 221 -18.00 -11.54 -3.93
CA ALA A 221 -18.40 -11.40 -2.52
C ALA A 221 -18.75 -12.75 -1.86
N ALA A 222 -19.45 -13.64 -2.57
CA ALA A 222 -19.80 -14.96 -2.05
C ALA A 222 -18.55 -15.81 -1.80
N GLN A 223 -17.57 -15.77 -2.71
CA GLN A 223 -16.32 -16.49 -2.52
C GLN A 223 -15.47 -15.87 -1.39
N ALA A 224 -15.36 -14.55 -1.32
CA ALA A 224 -14.67 -13.88 -0.22
C ALA A 224 -15.25 -14.31 1.13
N ASN A 225 -16.59 -14.35 1.25
CA ASN A 225 -17.28 -14.79 2.46
C ASN A 225 -17.06 -16.28 2.77
N ASN A 226 -16.99 -17.12 1.74
CA ASN A 226 -16.68 -18.54 1.90
C ASN A 226 -15.26 -18.75 2.45
N LEU A 227 -14.28 -18.02 1.92
CA LEU A 227 -12.87 -18.10 2.36
C LEU A 227 -12.68 -17.66 3.83
N THR A 228 -13.52 -16.74 4.32
CA THR A 228 -13.46 -16.26 5.71
C THR A 228 -14.41 -16.99 6.66
N GLY A 229 -15.08 -18.05 6.22
CA GLY A 229 -16.02 -18.80 7.06
C GLY A 229 -17.23 -17.97 7.53
N SER A 230 -17.55 -16.86 6.86
CA SER A 230 -18.58 -15.89 7.27
C SER A 230 -18.32 -15.21 8.63
N GLU A 231 -17.05 -14.92 8.95
CA GLU A 231 -16.64 -14.27 10.20
C GLU A 231 -16.01 -12.88 10.00
N ASP A 232 -15.85 -12.42 8.76
CA ASP A 232 -15.34 -11.09 8.46
C ASP A 232 -16.48 -10.08 8.25
N ALA A 233 -16.57 -9.09 9.13
CA ALA A 233 -17.65 -8.11 9.13
C ALA A 233 -17.72 -7.27 7.83
N ALA A 234 -16.58 -6.89 7.25
CA ALA A 234 -16.54 -6.05 6.06
C ALA A 234 -16.94 -6.83 4.80
N ILE A 235 -16.54 -8.10 4.73
CA ILE A 235 -16.93 -8.99 3.64
C ILE A 235 -18.43 -9.31 3.71
N LEU A 236 -18.97 -9.54 4.91
CA LEU A 236 -20.40 -9.77 5.12
C LEU A 236 -21.24 -8.54 4.74
N ASP A 237 -20.78 -7.34 5.11
CA ASP A 237 -21.41 -6.07 4.73
C ASP A 237 -21.42 -5.89 3.20
N THR A 238 -20.30 -6.18 2.54
CA THR A 238 -20.20 -6.12 1.08
C THR A 238 -21.15 -7.11 0.42
N LEU A 239 -21.19 -8.37 0.88
CA LEU A 239 -22.13 -9.37 0.38
C LEU A 239 -23.58 -8.91 0.55
N ALA A 240 -23.92 -8.31 1.70
CA ALA A 240 -25.24 -7.75 1.96
C ALA A 240 -25.57 -6.59 1.00
N ARG A 241 -24.60 -5.69 0.71
CA ARG A 241 -24.75 -4.63 -0.30
C ARG A 241 -25.00 -5.20 -1.68
N VAL A 242 -24.30 -6.25 -2.11
CA VAL A 242 -24.55 -6.87 -3.42
C VAL A 242 -25.97 -7.43 -3.50
N TYR A 243 -26.45 -8.15 -2.46
CA TYR A 243 -27.85 -8.61 -2.43
C TYR A 243 -28.85 -7.46 -2.50
N PHE A 244 -28.57 -6.37 -1.78
CA PHE A 244 -29.43 -5.18 -1.78
C PHE A 244 -29.53 -4.55 -3.17
N GLU A 245 -28.40 -4.36 -3.86
CA GLU A 245 -28.36 -3.81 -5.22
C GLU A 245 -29.04 -4.73 -6.24
N LYS A 246 -29.04 -6.06 -6.02
CA LYS A 246 -29.82 -7.02 -6.81
C LYS A 246 -31.33 -7.00 -6.50
N GLY A 247 -31.77 -6.18 -5.55
CA GLY A 247 -33.17 -6.05 -5.14
C GLY A 247 -33.62 -7.05 -4.06
N ASP A 248 -32.74 -7.93 -3.60
CA ASP A 248 -33.00 -8.93 -2.56
C ASP A 248 -32.75 -8.35 -1.17
N LEU A 249 -33.72 -7.57 -0.70
CA LEU A 249 -33.67 -6.95 0.63
C LEU A 249 -33.69 -7.98 1.77
N GLU A 250 -34.27 -9.16 1.56
CA GLU A 250 -34.35 -10.19 2.59
C GLU A 250 -32.96 -10.79 2.86
N SER A 251 -32.26 -11.20 1.81
CA SER A 251 -30.88 -11.68 1.91
C SER A 251 -29.94 -10.58 2.40
N ALA A 252 -30.10 -9.34 1.91
CA ALA A 252 -29.33 -8.20 2.40
C ALA A 252 -29.47 -8.03 3.92
N LEU A 253 -30.69 -8.08 4.45
CA LEU A 253 -30.93 -8.02 5.90
C LEU A 253 -30.31 -9.19 6.66
N LYS A 254 -30.38 -10.41 6.11
CA LYS A 254 -29.79 -11.60 6.73
C LYS A 254 -28.28 -11.42 6.90
N TRP A 255 -27.58 -11.09 5.82
CA TRP A 255 -26.12 -10.95 5.83
C TRP A 255 -25.66 -9.73 6.61
N GLN A 256 -26.37 -8.60 6.50
CA GLN A 256 -26.06 -7.40 7.28
C GLN A 256 -26.19 -7.63 8.79
N LYS A 257 -27.19 -8.39 9.24
CA LYS A 257 -27.31 -8.78 10.66
C LYS A 257 -26.15 -9.64 11.12
N LEU A 258 -25.61 -10.50 10.25
CA LEU A 258 -24.43 -11.28 10.56
C LEU A 258 -23.18 -10.39 10.62
N ALA A 259 -23.02 -9.44 9.69
CA ALA A 259 -21.95 -8.45 9.70
C ALA A 259 -21.88 -7.70 11.03
N VAL A 260 -23.02 -7.22 11.55
CA VAL A 260 -23.10 -6.51 12.84
C VAL A 260 -22.62 -7.37 14.02
N LYS A 261 -22.74 -8.71 13.97
CA LYS A 261 -22.24 -9.57 15.06
C LYS A 261 -20.72 -9.58 15.17
N PHE A 262 -20.02 -9.40 14.04
CA PHE A 262 -18.57 -9.37 13.96
C PHE A 262 -18.00 -7.95 13.91
N ALA A 263 -18.86 -6.93 13.81
CA ALA A 263 -18.46 -5.53 13.74
C ALA A 263 -17.85 -5.03 15.06
N ASP A 264 -16.73 -4.30 14.95
CA ASP A 264 -16.07 -3.64 16.07
C ASP A 264 -16.87 -2.43 16.61
N ALA A 265 -16.34 -1.79 17.66
CA ALA A 265 -16.93 -0.59 18.25
C ALA A 265 -16.42 0.72 17.61
N GLY A 266 -15.59 0.62 16.56
CA GLY A 266 -15.05 1.77 15.85
C GLY A 266 -15.97 2.22 14.70
N ALA A 267 -15.48 3.22 13.95
CA ALA A 267 -16.23 3.85 12.86
C ALA A 267 -16.70 2.86 11.79
N ASN A 268 -15.90 1.85 11.48
CA ASN A 268 -16.29 0.81 10.52
C ASN A 268 -17.48 0.00 11.04
N GLY A 269 -17.43 -0.43 12.30
CA GLY A 269 -18.55 -1.16 12.89
C GLY A 269 -19.82 -0.31 13.06
N GLU A 270 -19.68 0.98 13.33
CA GLU A 270 -20.80 1.93 13.33
C GLU A 270 -21.47 2.03 11.94
N SER A 271 -20.68 2.21 10.87
CA SER A 271 -21.19 2.24 9.50
C SER A 271 -22.00 0.98 9.14
N ILE A 272 -21.51 -0.21 9.51
CA ILE A 272 -22.22 -1.49 9.28
C ILE A 272 -23.57 -1.50 10.03
N ARG A 273 -23.65 -0.95 11.25
CA ARG A 273 -24.91 -0.85 12.01
C ARG A 273 -25.89 0.14 11.36
N GLU A 274 -25.41 1.27 10.86
CA GLU A 274 -26.24 2.25 10.16
C GLU A 274 -26.86 1.67 8.87
N VAL A 275 -26.08 0.90 8.11
CA VAL A 275 -26.59 0.18 6.92
C VAL A 275 -27.69 -0.82 7.31
N LEU A 276 -27.53 -1.54 8.44
CA LEU A 276 -28.58 -2.43 8.94
C LEU A 276 -29.87 -1.68 9.26
N GLU A 277 -29.78 -0.54 9.95
CA GLU A 277 -30.96 0.28 10.25
C GLU A 277 -31.65 0.78 8.98
N LYS A 278 -30.87 1.19 7.97
CA LYS A 278 -31.40 1.62 6.67
C LYS A 278 -32.22 0.49 6.02
N TYR A 279 -31.68 -0.72 5.97
CA TYR A 279 -32.38 -1.87 5.41
C TYR A 279 -33.64 -2.24 6.20
N GLN A 280 -33.60 -2.17 7.53
CA GLN A 280 -34.77 -2.44 8.38
C GLN A 280 -35.89 -1.43 8.13
N LYS A 281 -35.56 -0.13 8.11
CA LYS A 281 -36.52 0.94 7.78
C LYS A 281 -37.15 0.73 6.40
N MET A 282 -36.37 0.28 5.41
CA MET A 282 -36.89 -0.04 4.07
C MET A 282 -37.84 -1.24 4.08
N ALA A 283 -37.50 -2.31 4.80
CA ALA A 283 -38.35 -3.49 4.91
C ALA A 283 -39.68 -3.18 5.61
N ASP A 284 -39.65 -2.38 6.67
CA ASP A 284 -40.86 -1.95 7.39
C ASP A 284 -41.77 -1.08 6.50
N ARG A 285 -41.19 -0.20 5.67
CA ARG A 285 -41.95 0.58 4.69
C ARG A 285 -42.61 -0.31 3.63
N ARG A 286 -41.89 -1.30 3.09
CA ARG A 286 -42.45 -2.28 2.13
C ARG A 286 -43.63 -3.03 2.76
N ARG A 287 -43.50 -3.49 4.01
CA ARG A 287 -44.58 -4.17 4.74
C ARG A 287 -45.81 -3.29 4.94
N LYS A 288 -45.63 -2.01 5.29
CA LYS A 288 -46.73 -1.07 5.53
C LYS A 288 -47.42 -0.57 4.25
N GLY A 289 -46.72 -0.54 3.11
CA GLY A 289 -47.25 -0.08 1.82
C GLY A 289 -47.89 -1.17 0.95
N THR A 290 -47.93 -2.43 1.41
CA THR A 290 -48.56 -3.55 0.68
C THR A 290 -49.94 -3.91 1.26
N VAL A 291 -50.61 -2.94 1.91
CA VAL A 291 -52.00 -3.04 2.42
C VAL A 291 -52.91 -2.18 1.57
#